data_AF-A0A0D8ZWI9-F1
#
_entry.id   AF-A0A0D8ZWI9-F1
#
_cell.length_a   1.000
_cell.length_b   1.000
_cell.length_c   1.000
_cell.angle_alpha   90.00
_cell.angle_beta   90.00
_cell.angle_gamma   90.00
#
_symmetry.space_group_name_H-M   'P 1'
#
loop_
_entity.id
_entity.type
_entity.pdbx_description
1 polymer ?
#
loop_
_entity_poly.entity_id
_entity_poly.type
_entity_poly.pdbx_seq_one_letter_code
_entity_poly.pdbx_strand_id
1 'polypeptide(L)'
;MEPKNYYQENGYIVFRNLIPIDLIDRLLELYTKKIVLSRYPFFRQSTNQYEVNRLNEFGYVEQSFLDIHDYEKFPEFSNIAKEIYCGDSIQDALRQITGSHSFNLMQTMLFDANTETQPHQDWWYLDTVPNGHLVGSWIALEDIDERAGRFYVVPKSVENPDFHSDTPNLSHSEWLQRIKAYVDSNRDDIKAPELKKGDVLFWSSKTVHGALPTQDTRCSRKSLTGHYIPSEYKFGNLFTTKDYIAYQTYKGVSFYRNQPDYSLTNVVKTKIKNFAYDSPALLKIMRQVQAGLGNINAKEVSK
;
A
#
# COMPACT_ATOMS: atom_id res chain seq x y z
N MET A 1 -14.55 -11.41 -21.15
CA MET A 1 -13.39 -12.15 -20.60
C MET A 1 -13.64 -12.32 -19.12
N GLU A 2 -13.44 -13.51 -18.57
CA GLU A 2 -13.56 -13.74 -17.12
C GLU A 2 -12.62 -12.81 -16.33
N PRO A 3 -13.03 -12.26 -15.17
CA PRO A 3 -12.21 -11.34 -14.37
C PRO A 3 -10.79 -11.85 -14.11
N LYS A 4 -10.67 -13.14 -13.74
CA LYS A 4 -9.38 -13.81 -13.54
C LYS A 4 -8.47 -13.75 -14.75
N ASN A 5 -8.99 -14.06 -15.93
CA ASN A 5 -8.20 -14.09 -17.16
C ASN A 5 -7.73 -12.68 -17.54
N TYR A 6 -8.59 -11.68 -17.39
CA TYR A 6 -8.21 -10.29 -17.65
C TYR A 6 -7.12 -9.82 -16.70
N TYR A 7 -7.27 -10.11 -15.40
CA TYR A 7 -6.30 -9.77 -14.37
C TYR A 7 -4.95 -10.49 -14.61
N GLN A 8 -4.96 -11.76 -14.96
CA GLN A 8 -3.74 -12.52 -15.27
C GLN A 8 -3.02 -12.00 -16.52
N GLU A 9 -3.78 -11.63 -17.56
CA GLU A 9 -3.19 -11.10 -18.79
C GLU A 9 -2.63 -9.68 -18.58
N ASN A 10 -3.38 -8.81 -17.91
CA ASN A 10 -3.08 -7.38 -17.86
C ASN A 10 -2.38 -6.93 -16.58
N GLY A 11 -2.39 -7.73 -15.52
CA GLY A 11 -1.87 -7.37 -14.20
C GLY A 11 -2.81 -6.50 -13.36
N TYR A 12 -3.96 -6.11 -13.89
CA TYR A 12 -4.92 -5.27 -13.18
C TYR A 12 -6.36 -5.53 -13.65
N ILE A 13 -7.33 -5.05 -12.89
CA ILE A 13 -8.75 -5.02 -13.26
C ILE A 13 -9.50 -3.95 -12.46
N VAL A 14 -10.57 -3.40 -13.04
CA VAL A 14 -11.47 -2.45 -12.36
C VAL A 14 -12.82 -3.08 -12.10
N PHE A 15 -13.27 -3.07 -10.85
CA PHE A 15 -14.65 -3.36 -10.46
C PHE A 15 -15.39 -2.05 -10.22
N ARG A 16 -16.54 -1.89 -10.88
CA ARG A 16 -17.36 -0.68 -10.78
C ARG A 16 -18.34 -0.76 -9.62
N ASN A 17 -18.50 0.34 -8.88
CA ASN A 17 -19.43 0.46 -7.76
C ASN A 17 -19.33 -0.72 -6.78
N LEU A 18 -18.10 -1.13 -6.46
CA LEU A 18 -17.83 -2.28 -5.60
C LEU A 18 -18.04 -1.96 -4.12
N ILE A 19 -17.73 -0.72 -3.72
CA ILE A 19 -17.91 -0.25 -2.34
C ILE A 19 -19.19 0.58 -2.26
N PRO A 20 -20.11 0.26 -1.33
CA PRO A 20 -21.30 1.05 -1.10
C PRO A 20 -20.99 2.52 -0.79
N ILE A 21 -21.67 3.43 -1.46
CA ILE A 21 -21.42 4.88 -1.36
C ILE A 21 -21.69 5.41 0.05
N ASP A 22 -22.71 4.88 0.73
CA ASP A 22 -23.05 5.25 2.11
C ASP A 22 -21.93 4.90 3.10
N LEU A 23 -21.21 3.79 2.86
CA LEU A 23 -20.07 3.40 3.67
C LEU A 23 -18.88 4.34 3.48
N ILE A 24 -18.64 4.79 2.24
CA ILE A 24 -17.65 5.81 1.92
C ILE A 24 -18.03 7.16 2.57
N ASP A 25 -19.30 7.56 2.50
CA ASP A 25 -19.77 8.82 3.09
C ASP A 25 -19.56 8.85 4.61
N ARG A 26 -19.89 7.75 5.30
CA ARG A 26 -19.65 7.61 6.74
C ARG A 26 -18.16 7.70 7.08
N LEU A 27 -17.29 7.11 6.26
CA LEU A 27 -15.83 7.22 6.43
C LEU A 27 -15.38 8.67 6.29
N LEU A 28 -15.80 9.34 5.21
CA LEU A 28 -15.41 10.73 4.91
C LEU A 28 -15.95 11.71 5.94
N GLU A 29 -17.16 11.49 6.46
CA GLU A 29 -17.72 12.30 7.54
C GLU A 29 -16.85 12.24 8.80
N LEU A 30 -16.46 11.03 9.22
CA LEU A 30 -15.55 10.85 10.36
C LEU A 30 -14.15 11.39 10.05
N TYR A 31 -13.67 11.21 8.83
CA TYR A 31 -12.40 11.75 8.38
C TYR A 31 -12.36 13.28 8.54
N THR A 32 -13.32 13.99 7.96
CA THR A 32 -13.42 15.45 8.04
C THR A 32 -13.60 15.93 9.48
N LYS A 33 -14.50 15.31 10.25
CA LYS A 33 -14.82 15.77 11.62
C LYS A 33 -13.75 15.44 12.66
N LYS A 34 -13.10 14.28 12.54
CA LYS A 34 -12.22 13.75 13.60
C LYS A 34 -10.76 13.66 13.18
N ILE A 35 -10.45 13.40 11.92
CA ILE A 35 -9.07 13.17 11.46
C ILE A 35 -8.45 14.46 10.95
N VAL A 36 -9.06 15.14 9.97
CA VAL A 36 -8.53 16.37 9.35
C VAL A 36 -8.24 17.46 10.39
N LEU A 37 -9.18 17.68 11.32
CA LEU A 37 -9.07 18.71 12.36
C LEU A 37 -8.16 18.32 13.54
N SER A 38 -7.67 17.08 13.56
CA SER A 38 -6.86 16.58 14.67
C SER A 38 -5.45 17.14 14.66
N ARG A 39 -4.94 17.45 15.87
CA ARG A 39 -3.51 17.71 16.10
C ARG A 39 -2.75 16.45 16.54
N TYR A 40 -3.40 15.28 16.50
CA TYR A 40 -2.74 14.01 16.77
C TYR A 40 -1.67 13.73 15.70
N PRO A 41 -0.45 13.32 16.08
CA PRO A 41 0.56 12.93 15.11
C PRO A 41 0.25 11.55 14.52
N PHE A 42 -0.08 11.51 13.23
CA PHE A 42 -0.31 10.26 12.50
C PHE A 42 0.98 9.78 11.84
N PHE A 43 1.20 8.47 11.80
CA PHE A 43 2.30 7.90 11.03
C PHE A 43 2.04 8.08 9.53
N ARG A 44 2.97 8.72 8.82
CA ARG A 44 2.86 9.02 7.40
C ARG A 44 3.56 7.98 6.56
N GLN A 45 2.88 7.50 5.52
CA GLN A 45 3.50 6.54 4.62
C GLN A 45 4.62 7.19 3.79
N SER A 46 4.47 8.45 3.38
CA SER A 46 5.43 9.13 2.51
C SER A 46 6.77 9.46 3.19
N THR A 47 6.75 9.84 4.46
CA THR A 47 7.95 10.27 5.20
C THR A 47 8.44 9.23 6.21
N ASN A 48 7.66 8.17 6.45
CA ASN A 48 7.87 7.22 7.54
C ASN A 48 8.08 7.92 8.89
N GLN A 49 7.25 8.92 9.22
CA GLN A 49 7.35 9.68 10.47
C GLN A 49 5.97 9.98 11.04
N TYR A 50 5.92 10.24 12.35
CA TYR A 50 4.71 10.76 12.99
C TYR A 50 4.63 12.27 12.79
N GLU A 51 3.60 12.72 12.10
CA GLU A 51 3.41 14.13 11.75
C GLU A 51 1.95 14.54 11.99
N VAL A 52 1.76 15.78 12.44
CA VAL A 52 0.44 16.42 12.47
C VAL A 52 -0.01 16.77 11.04
N ASN A 53 -1.32 16.88 10.83
CA ASN A 53 -1.85 17.22 9.50
C ASN A 53 -1.34 18.58 9.03
N ARG A 54 -0.92 18.65 7.77
CA ARG A 54 -0.74 19.89 7.02
C ARG A 54 -1.79 19.94 5.93
N LEU A 55 -2.53 21.03 5.90
CA LEU A 55 -3.54 21.27 4.89
C LEU A 55 -2.94 22.16 3.80
N ASN A 56 -3.20 21.83 2.54
CA ASN A 56 -2.95 22.75 1.45
C ASN A 56 -3.97 23.90 1.46
N GLU A 57 -3.85 24.82 0.50
CA GLU A 57 -4.74 26.00 0.38
C GLU A 57 -6.22 25.64 0.13
N PHE A 58 -6.52 24.41 -0.29
CA PHE A 58 -7.88 23.90 -0.53
C PHE A 58 -8.42 23.04 0.62
N GLY A 59 -7.68 22.89 1.71
CA GLY A 59 -8.10 22.15 2.89
C GLY A 59 -7.86 20.64 2.83
N TYR A 60 -7.08 20.15 1.88
CA TYR A 60 -6.72 18.73 1.79
C TYR A 60 -5.45 18.43 2.58
N VAL A 61 -5.42 17.31 3.31
CA VAL A 61 -4.24 16.82 4.01
C VAL A 61 -3.20 16.36 2.99
N GLU A 62 -2.05 17.03 2.99
CA GLU A 62 -0.98 16.77 2.01
C GLU A 62 -0.31 15.41 2.21
N GLN A 63 -0.28 14.93 3.46
CA GLN A 63 0.45 13.71 3.81
C GLN A 63 -0.44 12.47 3.74
N SER A 64 0.12 11.38 3.24
CA SER A 64 -0.53 10.06 3.25
C SER A 64 -0.58 9.47 4.65
N PHE A 65 -1.68 8.79 4.97
CA PHE A 65 -1.86 8.08 6.24
C PHE A 65 -1.53 6.60 6.06
N LEU A 66 -1.01 5.96 7.10
CA LEU A 66 -0.71 4.53 7.10
C LEU A 66 -1.54 3.79 8.16
N ASP A 67 -1.98 2.56 7.85
CA ASP A 67 -2.66 1.62 8.74
C ASP A 67 -3.94 2.17 9.38
N ILE A 68 -4.71 2.95 8.62
CA ILE A 68 -5.94 3.60 9.09
C ILE A 68 -7.01 2.63 9.61
N HIS A 69 -6.90 1.35 9.28
CA HIS A 69 -7.79 0.29 9.72
C HIS A 69 -7.64 -0.03 11.22
N ASP A 70 -6.63 0.50 11.90
CA ASP A 70 -6.35 0.16 13.29
C ASP A 70 -5.79 1.32 14.14
N TYR A 71 -6.37 2.53 14.03
CA TYR A 71 -6.04 3.64 14.95
C TYR A 71 -6.80 3.49 16.27
N GLU A 72 -6.08 3.15 17.33
CA GLU A 72 -6.64 2.92 18.67
C GLU A 72 -7.33 4.17 19.21
N LYS A 73 -6.77 5.36 18.95
CA LYS A 73 -7.39 6.64 19.36
C LYS A 73 -8.58 7.07 18.51
N PHE A 74 -8.80 6.46 17.35
CA PHE A 74 -9.90 6.81 16.44
C PHE A 74 -10.69 5.55 16.03
N PRO A 75 -11.21 4.79 17.00
CA PRO A 75 -11.72 3.44 16.75
C PRO A 75 -12.95 3.43 15.83
N GLU A 76 -13.82 4.44 15.91
CA GLU A 76 -14.97 4.57 15.00
C GLU A 76 -14.53 4.72 13.53
N PHE A 77 -13.54 5.58 13.27
CA PHE A 77 -13.00 5.79 11.93
C PHE A 77 -12.34 4.51 11.40
N SER A 78 -11.51 3.87 12.22
CA SER A 78 -10.86 2.62 11.88
C SER A 78 -11.83 1.45 11.71
N ASN A 79 -12.95 1.44 12.42
CA ASN A 79 -13.98 0.41 12.24
C ASN A 79 -14.67 0.52 10.88
N ILE A 80 -14.98 1.74 10.41
CA ILE A 80 -15.50 1.93 9.04
C ILE A 80 -14.45 1.57 8.00
N ALA A 81 -13.19 1.95 8.22
CA ALA A 81 -12.10 1.56 7.32
C ALA A 81 -11.97 0.02 7.23
N LYS A 82 -12.02 -0.70 8.35
CA LYS A 82 -12.07 -2.18 8.38
C LYS A 82 -13.28 -2.74 7.67
N GLU A 83 -14.45 -2.13 7.83
CA GLU A 83 -15.67 -2.55 7.14
C GLU A 83 -15.51 -2.48 5.61
N ILE A 84 -14.82 -1.45 5.10
CA ILE A 84 -14.47 -1.33 3.68
C ILE A 84 -13.42 -2.37 3.28
N TYR A 85 -12.26 -2.38 3.95
CA TYR A 85 -11.12 -3.20 3.52
C TYR A 85 -11.35 -4.71 3.68
N CYS A 86 -12.12 -5.11 4.68
CA CYS A 86 -12.40 -6.51 5.00
C CYS A 86 -13.82 -6.93 4.61
N GLY A 87 -14.57 -6.08 3.91
CA GLY A 87 -15.94 -6.34 3.50
C GLY A 87 -16.03 -7.46 2.46
N ASP A 88 -17.20 -8.12 2.40
CA ASP A 88 -17.44 -9.25 1.52
C ASP A 88 -17.21 -8.88 0.04
N SER A 89 -17.53 -7.65 -0.37
CA SER A 89 -17.33 -7.20 -1.75
C SER A 89 -15.85 -7.19 -2.16
N ILE A 90 -14.95 -6.75 -1.29
CA ILE A 90 -13.50 -6.86 -1.52
C ILE A 90 -13.07 -8.32 -1.54
N GLN A 91 -13.51 -9.12 -0.56
CA GLN A 91 -13.09 -10.51 -0.46
C GLN A 91 -13.58 -11.34 -1.66
N ASP A 92 -14.80 -11.10 -2.15
CA ASP A 92 -15.34 -11.71 -3.36
C ASP A 92 -14.59 -11.29 -4.62
N ALA A 93 -14.24 -10.01 -4.76
CA ALA A 93 -13.44 -9.54 -5.88
C ALA A 93 -12.05 -10.20 -5.88
N LEU A 94 -11.38 -10.25 -4.72
CA LEU A 94 -10.09 -10.94 -4.57
C LEU A 94 -10.19 -12.43 -4.93
N ARG A 95 -11.22 -13.13 -4.45
CA ARG A 95 -11.50 -14.54 -4.83
C ARG A 95 -11.68 -14.69 -6.34
N GLN A 96 -12.45 -13.81 -6.96
CA GLN A 96 -12.73 -13.85 -8.40
C GLN A 96 -11.46 -13.67 -9.24
N ILE A 97 -10.51 -12.82 -8.81
CA ILE A 97 -9.33 -12.49 -9.63
C ILE A 97 -8.13 -13.40 -9.37
N THR A 98 -7.97 -13.97 -8.17
CA THR A 98 -6.85 -14.89 -7.89
C THR A 98 -7.27 -16.37 -7.89
N GLY A 99 -8.49 -16.67 -7.46
CA GLY A 99 -8.97 -18.03 -7.19
C GLY A 99 -8.58 -18.58 -5.82
N SER A 100 -7.89 -17.81 -4.98
CA SER A 100 -7.59 -18.18 -3.59
C SER A 100 -8.84 -18.02 -2.71
N HIS A 101 -8.92 -18.77 -1.60
CA HIS A 101 -10.13 -18.83 -0.77
C HIS A 101 -10.25 -17.70 0.26
N SER A 102 -9.13 -17.27 0.83
CA SER A 102 -9.08 -16.24 1.88
C SER A 102 -7.85 -15.37 1.73
N PHE A 103 -7.93 -14.15 2.28
CA PHE A 103 -6.88 -13.15 2.17
C PHE A 103 -6.60 -12.49 3.52
N ASN A 104 -5.36 -12.06 3.69
CA ASN A 104 -4.92 -11.27 4.82
C ASN A 104 -4.63 -9.83 4.36
N LEU A 105 -5.14 -8.84 5.08
CA LEU A 105 -4.86 -7.41 4.84
C LEU A 105 -3.55 -7.02 5.51
N MET A 106 -2.55 -6.62 4.73
CA MET A 106 -1.17 -6.44 5.21
C MET A 106 -0.80 -5.00 5.47
N GLN A 107 -1.40 -4.06 4.74
CA GLN A 107 -1.10 -2.64 4.85
C GLN A 107 -2.25 -1.85 4.24
N THR A 108 -2.56 -0.70 4.83
CA THR A 108 -3.54 0.23 4.25
C THR A 108 -3.01 1.65 4.20
N MET A 109 -3.46 2.44 3.23
CA MET A 109 -3.17 3.87 3.13
C MET A 109 -4.43 4.68 2.87
N LEU A 110 -4.43 5.94 3.29
CA LEU A 110 -5.40 6.95 2.86
C LEU A 110 -4.64 8.13 2.27
N PHE A 111 -5.08 8.56 1.08
CA PHE A 111 -4.63 9.76 0.41
C PHE A 111 -5.78 10.75 0.35
N ASP A 112 -5.52 12.01 0.68
CA ASP A 112 -6.51 13.09 0.67
C ASP A 112 -6.21 14.11 -0.43
N ALA A 113 -4.93 14.50 -0.55
CA ALA A 113 -4.38 15.27 -1.66
C ALA A 113 -3.78 14.38 -2.75
N ASN A 114 -3.27 15.02 -3.81
CA ASN A 114 -2.72 14.36 -4.98
C ASN A 114 -1.22 14.03 -4.79
N THR A 115 -0.90 13.23 -3.78
CA THR A 115 0.49 12.83 -3.53
C THR A 115 1.05 12.14 -4.78
N GLU A 116 2.17 12.67 -5.29
CA GLU A 116 2.87 12.04 -6.41
C GLU A 116 3.40 10.67 -5.98
N THR A 117 3.24 9.70 -6.87
CA THR A 117 3.71 8.33 -6.68
C THR A 117 4.55 7.99 -7.88
N GLN A 118 5.86 7.88 -7.65
CA GLN A 118 6.81 7.49 -8.68
C GLN A 118 6.49 6.08 -9.18
N PRO A 119 6.77 5.77 -10.46
CA PRO A 119 6.53 4.44 -11.00
C PRO A 119 7.31 3.38 -10.23
N HIS A 120 6.63 2.34 -9.77
CA HIS A 120 7.23 1.23 -9.02
C HIS A 120 6.40 -0.06 -9.15
N GLN A 121 6.89 -1.13 -8.54
CA GLN A 121 6.16 -2.39 -8.30
C GLN A 121 6.22 -2.71 -6.80
N ASP A 122 5.11 -3.10 -6.17
CA ASP A 122 5.03 -3.28 -4.72
C ASP A 122 5.93 -4.38 -4.17
N TRP A 123 6.18 -5.43 -4.97
CA TRP A 123 6.89 -6.62 -4.50
C TRP A 123 8.31 -6.36 -3.96
N TRP A 124 8.90 -5.23 -4.34
CA TRP A 124 10.16 -4.75 -3.76
C TRP A 124 10.02 -4.44 -2.26
N TYR A 125 8.91 -3.82 -1.88
CA TYR A 125 8.66 -3.31 -0.53
C TYR A 125 7.90 -4.32 0.33
N LEU A 126 6.87 -4.95 -0.25
CA LEU A 126 5.98 -5.90 0.39
C LEU A 126 5.40 -6.89 -0.61
N ASP A 127 5.44 -8.18 -0.28
CA ASP A 127 4.80 -9.24 -1.07
C ASP A 127 4.58 -10.50 -0.23
N THR A 128 4.14 -11.57 -0.89
CA THR A 128 4.22 -12.95 -0.44
C THR A 128 5.63 -13.52 -0.57
N VAL A 129 5.88 -14.65 0.09
CA VAL A 129 7.04 -15.51 -0.15
C VAL A 129 6.54 -16.91 -0.57
N PRO A 130 6.78 -17.37 -1.82
CA PRO A 130 7.44 -16.66 -2.93
C PRO A 130 6.65 -15.42 -3.41
N ASN A 131 7.32 -14.48 -4.07
CA ASN A 131 6.74 -13.21 -4.53
C ASN A 131 5.73 -13.39 -5.67
N GLY A 132 4.89 -12.37 -5.88
CA GLY A 132 3.98 -12.21 -7.02
C GLY A 132 2.52 -12.49 -6.72
N HIS A 133 2.16 -12.74 -5.46
CA HIS A 133 0.78 -13.07 -5.10
C HIS A 133 0.08 -11.97 -4.30
N LEU A 134 0.78 -10.91 -3.87
CA LEU A 134 0.14 -9.75 -3.29
C LEU A 134 -0.72 -9.01 -4.33
N VAL A 135 -1.90 -8.60 -3.90
CA VAL A 135 -2.86 -7.82 -4.67
C VAL A 135 -3.06 -6.48 -4.01
N GLY A 136 -2.76 -5.40 -4.72
CA GLY A 136 -3.13 -4.05 -4.33
C GLY A 136 -4.56 -3.73 -4.75
N SER A 137 -5.21 -2.84 -3.99
CA SER A 137 -6.53 -2.27 -4.29
C SER A 137 -6.47 -0.76 -4.13
N TRP A 138 -7.12 -0.04 -5.04
CA TRP A 138 -7.19 1.41 -5.05
C TRP A 138 -8.67 1.75 -5.13
N ILE A 139 -9.20 2.29 -4.04
CA ILE A 139 -10.63 2.51 -3.85
C ILE A 139 -10.89 4.01 -3.97
N ALA A 140 -11.72 4.38 -4.94
CA ALA A 140 -12.12 5.75 -5.16
C ALA A 140 -13.09 6.22 -4.07
N LEU A 141 -12.71 7.24 -3.29
CA LEU A 141 -13.60 7.84 -2.28
C LEU A 141 -14.43 9.00 -2.85
N GLU A 142 -14.14 9.41 -4.08
CA GLU A 142 -14.83 10.46 -4.83
C GLU A 142 -14.72 10.17 -6.34
N ASP A 143 -15.43 10.95 -7.15
CA ASP A 143 -15.26 10.90 -8.60
C ASP A 143 -13.92 11.55 -8.98
N ILE A 144 -13.05 10.78 -9.63
CA ILE A 144 -11.67 11.20 -9.87
C ILE A 144 -11.54 12.00 -11.16
N ASP A 145 -11.42 13.31 -10.99
CA ASP A 145 -11.14 14.25 -12.08
C ASP A 145 -9.83 13.88 -12.80
N GLU A 146 -9.80 14.01 -14.13
CA GLU A 146 -8.60 13.73 -14.93
C GLU A 146 -7.42 14.65 -14.57
N ARG A 147 -7.72 15.85 -14.09
CA ARG A 147 -6.73 16.86 -13.70
C ARG A 147 -6.14 16.60 -12.30
N ALA A 148 -6.73 15.70 -11.52
CA ALA A 148 -6.22 15.34 -10.19
C ALA A 148 -4.98 14.42 -10.22
N GLY A 149 -4.48 14.08 -11.42
CA GLY A 149 -3.35 13.16 -11.56
C GLY A 149 -3.75 11.73 -11.23
N ARG A 150 -4.58 11.11 -12.08
CA ARG A 150 -5.15 9.77 -11.86
C ARG A 150 -4.08 8.71 -11.54
N PHE A 151 -4.45 7.75 -10.71
CA PHE A 151 -3.68 6.52 -10.55
C PHE A 151 -3.61 5.79 -11.88
N TYR A 152 -2.44 5.26 -12.24
CA TYR A 152 -2.24 4.54 -13.48
C TYR A 152 -1.51 3.22 -13.25
N VAL A 153 -1.71 2.33 -14.21
CA VAL A 153 -0.99 1.06 -14.36
C VAL A 153 -0.36 1.00 -15.75
N VAL A 154 0.68 0.19 -15.90
CA VAL A 154 1.19 -0.25 -17.21
C VAL A 154 0.73 -1.70 -17.38
N PRO A 155 -0.30 -1.96 -18.19
CA PRO A 155 -0.79 -3.31 -18.41
C PRO A 155 0.30 -4.24 -18.93
N LYS A 156 0.18 -5.54 -18.62
CA LYS A 156 1.09 -6.60 -19.09
C LYS A 156 2.52 -6.50 -18.57
N SER A 157 2.79 -5.59 -17.63
CA SER A 157 4.11 -5.39 -17.04
C SER A 157 4.42 -6.33 -15.87
N VAL A 158 3.59 -7.35 -15.61
CA VAL A 158 3.72 -8.27 -14.47
C VAL A 158 5.01 -9.08 -14.58
N GLU A 159 5.25 -9.68 -15.74
CA GLU A 159 6.42 -10.55 -15.96
C GLU A 159 7.47 -9.93 -16.87
N ASN A 160 7.13 -8.88 -17.64
CA ASN A 160 8.06 -8.25 -18.57
C ASN A 160 7.96 -6.72 -18.56
N PRO A 161 9.09 -6.00 -18.40
CA PRO A 161 10.45 -6.54 -18.20
C PRO A 161 10.70 -6.92 -16.73
N ASP A 162 11.59 -7.89 -16.52
CA ASP A 162 12.17 -8.15 -15.19
C ASP A 162 13.20 -7.06 -14.88
N PHE A 163 12.94 -6.27 -13.85
CA PHE A 163 13.78 -5.14 -13.48
C PHE A 163 14.95 -5.49 -12.55
N HIS A 164 15.03 -6.71 -12.03
CA HIS A 164 15.94 -7.05 -10.93
C HIS A 164 16.75 -8.35 -11.14
N SER A 165 16.17 -9.42 -11.69
CA SER A 165 16.81 -10.75 -11.60
C SER A 165 18.14 -10.87 -12.33
N ASP A 166 18.40 -10.02 -13.33
CA ASP A 166 19.68 -9.93 -14.03
C ASP A 166 20.80 -9.29 -13.17
N THR A 167 20.43 -8.62 -12.08
CA THR A 167 21.33 -7.83 -11.23
C THR A 167 21.00 -8.07 -9.75
N PRO A 168 21.44 -9.18 -9.15
CA PRO A 168 21.04 -9.57 -7.78
C PRO A 168 21.38 -8.57 -6.65
N ASN A 169 22.32 -7.65 -6.89
CA ASN A 169 22.73 -6.61 -5.93
C ASN A 169 22.26 -5.21 -6.35
N LEU A 170 21.26 -5.11 -7.23
CA LEU A 170 20.74 -3.84 -7.72
C LEU A 170 20.30 -2.96 -6.55
N SER A 171 20.78 -1.72 -6.51
CA SER A 171 20.32 -0.78 -5.49
C SER A 171 18.86 -0.37 -5.74
N HIS A 172 18.20 0.08 -4.68
CA HIS A 172 16.83 0.56 -4.80
C HIS A 172 16.69 1.73 -5.79
N SER A 173 17.65 2.67 -5.78
CA SER A 173 17.67 3.80 -6.70
C SER A 173 17.85 3.39 -8.16
N GLU A 174 18.72 2.41 -8.43
CA GLU A 174 18.92 1.91 -9.79
C GLU A 174 17.68 1.15 -10.29
N TRP A 175 17.05 0.37 -9.42
CA TRP A 175 15.79 -0.31 -9.74
C TRP A 175 14.67 0.69 -10.08
N LEU A 176 14.49 1.74 -9.29
CA LEU A 176 13.53 2.82 -9.60
C LEU A 176 13.85 3.51 -10.93
N GLN A 177 15.14 3.75 -11.24
CA GLN A 177 15.55 4.33 -12.51
C GLN A 177 15.22 3.43 -13.70
N ARG A 178 15.42 2.10 -13.58
CA ARG A 178 15.04 1.15 -14.63
C ARG A 178 13.54 1.16 -14.90
N ILE A 179 12.72 1.15 -13.84
CA ILE A 179 11.26 1.24 -13.98
C ILE A 179 10.89 2.58 -14.62
N LYS A 180 11.45 3.70 -14.15
CA LYS A 180 11.18 5.01 -14.74
C LYS A 180 11.53 5.03 -16.23
N ALA A 181 12.70 4.53 -16.63
CA ALA A 181 13.11 4.46 -18.02
C ALA A 181 12.15 3.61 -18.88
N TYR A 182 11.65 2.50 -18.32
CA TYR A 182 10.63 1.68 -18.96
C TYR A 182 9.32 2.45 -19.15
N VAL A 183 8.79 3.10 -18.11
CA VAL A 183 7.56 3.89 -18.22
C VAL A 183 7.75 5.08 -19.17
N ASP A 184 8.94 5.68 -19.23
CA ASP A 184 9.30 6.75 -20.16
C ASP A 184 9.30 6.28 -21.62
N SER A 185 9.73 5.04 -21.86
CA SER A 185 9.77 4.44 -23.21
C SER A 185 8.44 3.83 -23.65
N ASN A 186 7.51 3.59 -22.73
CA ASN A 186 6.22 2.90 -22.99
C ASN A 186 5.03 3.78 -22.54
N ARG A 187 5.11 5.10 -22.79
CA ARG A 187 4.08 6.06 -22.37
C ARG A 187 2.69 5.75 -22.94
N ASP A 188 2.62 5.25 -24.16
CA ASP A 188 1.36 4.92 -24.85
C ASP A 188 0.64 3.71 -24.23
N ASP A 189 1.38 2.87 -23.51
CA ASP A 189 0.84 1.70 -22.82
C ASP A 189 0.20 2.05 -21.47
N ILE A 190 0.53 3.20 -20.89
CA ILE A 190 -0.04 3.64 -19.61
C ILE A 190 -1.57 3.69 -19.70
N LYS A 191 -2.24 3.12 -18.71
CA LYS A 191 -3.69 3.23 -18.52
C LYS A 191 -3.96 3.88 -17.17
N ALA A 192 -4.66 5.01 -17.21
CA ALA A 192 -5.15 5.73 -16.04
C ALA A 192 -6.68 5.75 -16.09
N PRO A 193 -7.37 4.68 -15.64
CA PRO A 193 -8.81 4.57 -15.76
C PRO A 193 -9.52 5.74 -15.07
N GLU A 194 -10.60 6.24 -15.67
CA GLU A 194 -11.57 7.05 -14.94
C GLU A 194 -12.22 6.17 -13.87
N LEU A 195 -12.14 6.60 -12.61
CA LEU A 195 -12.72 5.91 -11.46
C LEU A 195 -13.72 6.85 -10.80
N LYS A 196 -14.93 6.34 -10.59
CA LYS A 196 -16.00 7.02 -9.86
C LYS A 196 -15.98 6.57 -8.41
N LYS A 197 -16.60 7.35 -7.53
CA LYS A 197 -16.76 6.98 -6.13
C LYS A 197 -17.33 5.56 -6.01
N GLY A 198 -16.69 4.72 -5.20
CA GLY A 198 -17.08 3.31 -5.02
C GLY A 198 -16.43 2.34 -5.99
N ASP A 199 -15.77 2.81 -7.06
CA ASP A 199 -14.98 1.96 -7.94
C ASP A 199 -13.69 1.50 -7.26
N VAL A 200 -13.24 0.30 -7.64
CA VAL A 200 -11.98 -0.27 -7.13
C VAL A 200 -11.14 -0.80 -8.29
N LEU A 201 -9.89 -0.35 -8.36
CA LEU A 201 -8.86 -0.91 -9.24
C LEU A 201 -8.00 -1.87 -8.41
N PHE A 202 -7.93 -3.12 -8.84
CA PHE A 202 -7.00 -4.12 -8.28
C PHE A 202 -5.80 -4.31 -9.21
N TRP A 203 -4.60 -4.49 -8.66
CA TRP A 203 -3.38 -4.79 -9.41
C TRP A 203 -2.51 -5.82 -8.72
N SER A 204 -1.72 -6.55 -9.51
CA SER A 204 -0.68 -7.46 -9.00
C SER A 204 0.48 -6.66 -8.44
N SER A 205 1.12 -7.13 -7.37
CA SER A 205 2.32 -6.53 -6.79
C SER A 205 3.45 -6.30 -7.81
N LYS A 206 3.49 -7.08 -8.88
CA LYS A 206 4.43 -6.95 -10.00
C LYS A 206 3.97 -5.99 -11.11
N THR A 207 2.78 -5.41 -11.04
CA THR A 207 2.33 -4.44 -12.05
C THR A 207 3.00 -3.10 -11.79
N VAL A 208 3.62 -2.54 -12.83
CA VAL A 208 4.19 -1.20 -12.79
C VAL A 208 3.04 -0.22 -12.71
N HIS A 209 3.07 0.63 -11.70
CA HIS A 209 1.99 1.58 -11.45
C HIS A 209 2.53 2.85 -10.79
N GLY A 210 1.71 3.89 -10.77
CA GLY A 210 2.05 5.17 -10.17
C GLY A 210 0.91 6.17 -10.26
N ALA A 211 1.24 7.45 -10.10
CA ALA A 211 0.30 8.56 -10.25
C ALA A 211 0.71 9.44 -11.43
N LEU A 212 -0.26 9.87 -12.23
CA LEU A 212 -0.02 10.94 -13.20
C LEU A 212 0.25 12.26 -12.47
N PRO A 213 1.00 13.20 -13.09
CA PRO A 213 1.16 14.54 -12.55
C PRO A 213 -0.19 15.22 -12.34
N THR A 214 -0.31 15.96 -11.23
CA THR A 214 -1.48 16.82 -11.00
C THR A 214 -1.48 17.97 -11.98
N GLN A 215 -2.60 18.19 -12.66
CA GLN A 215 -2.81 19.30 -13.58
C GLN A 215 -3.57 20.46 -12.92
N ASP A 216 -4.42 20.17 -11.93
CA ASP A 216 -5.19 21.17 -11.19
C ASP A 216 -5.26 20.80 -9.70
N THR A 217 -4.56 21.56 -8.86
CA THR A 217 -4.43 21.32 -7.42
C THR A 217 -5.74 21.52 -6.64
N ARG A 218 -6.76 22.14 -7.24
CA ARG A 218 -8.11 22.24 -6.67
C ARG A 218 -8.84 20.89 -6.65
N CYS A 219 -8.52 20.02 -7.60
CA CYS A 219 -9.11 18.69 -7.69
C CYS A 219 -8.36 17.76 -6.74
N SER A 220 -9.02 17.20 -5.73
CA SER A 220 -8.43 16.12 -4.94
C SER A 220 -8.52 14.77 -5.64
N ARG A 221 -7.78 13.81 -5.09
CA ARG A 221 -7.79 12.40 -5.48
C ARG A 221 -7.86 11.55 -4.21
N LYS A 222 -8.98 11.66 -3.49
CA LYS A 222 -9.21 10.92 -2.24
C LYS A 222 -9.34 9.43 -2.51
N SER A 223 -8.49 8.65 -1.87
CA SER A 223 -8.47 7.21 -2.08
C SER A 223 -8.06 6.44 -0.85
N LEU A 224 -8.54 5.21 -0.79
CA LEU A 224 -7.97 4.18 0.06
C LEU A 224 -7.10 3.25 -0.77
N THR A 225 -6.07 2.71 -0.13
CA THR A 225 -5.27 1.63 -0.69
C THR A 225 -5.18 0.50 0.30
N GLY A 226 -5.46 -0.73 -0.14
CA GLY A 226 -5.32 -1.94 0.66
C GLY A 226 -4.42 -2.94 -0.07
N HIS A 227 -3.50 -3.56 0.66
CA HIS A 227 -2.64 -4.63 0.15
C HIS A 227 -3.02 -5.97 0.78
N TYR A 228 -3.34 -6.95 -0.06
CA TYR A 228 -3.84 -8.25 0.36
C TYR A 228 -2.89 -9.35 -0.10
N ILE A 229 -2.69 -10.35 0.74
CA ILE A 229 -2.04 -11.59 0.33
C ILE A 229 -3.02 -12.76 0.51
N PRO A 230 -3.01 -13.77 -0.37
CA PRO A 230 -3.72 -15.00 -0.08
C PRO A 230 -3.18 -15.64 1.21
N SER A 231 -4.08 -16.12 2.07
CA SER A 231 -3.72 -16.59 3.42
C SER A 231 -2.80 -17.82 3.43
N GLU A 232 -2.74 -18.56 2.32
CA GLU A 232 -1.83 -19.69 2.14
C GLU A 232 -0.36 -19.29 2.00
N TYR A 233 -0.06 -18.01 1.73
CA TYR A 233 1.29 -17.49 1.61
C TYR A 233 1.77 -16.79 2.87
N LYS A 234 3.09 -16.77 3.05
CA LYS A 234 3.75 -15.98 4.07
C LYS A 234 3.95 -14.54 3.59
N PHE A 235 3.84 -13.56 4.49
CA PHE A 235 4.17 -12.17 4.19
C PHE A 235 5.68 -11.93 4.26
N GLY A 236 6.17 -11.06 3.38
CA GLY A 236 7.57 -10.68 3.31
C GLY A 236 7.79 -9.58 2.28
N ASN A 237 8.91 -9.71 1.59
CA ASN A 237 9.27 -9.00 0.36
C ASN A 237 10.36 -9.82 -0.35
N LEU A 238 10.92 -9.26 -1.42
CA LEU A 238 12.03 -9.86 -2.16
C LEU A 238 13.20 -10.37 -1.30
N PHE A 239 13.47 -9.76 -0.14
CA PHE A 239 14.67 -10.03 0.61
C PHE A 239 14.45 -10.88 1.87
N THR A 240 13.24 -10.86 2.43
CA THR A 240 12.98 -11.43 3.75
C THR A 240 11.55 -11.92 3.91
N THR A 241 11.38 -13.06 4.58
CA THR A 241 10.09 -13.47 5.16
C THR A 241 9.91 -12.81 6.52
N LYS A 242 8.68 -12.40 6.85
CA LYS A 242 8.33 -11.83 8.15
C LYS A 242 7.50 -12.82 8.96
N ASP A 243 8.16 -13.87 9.47
CA ASP A 243 7.50 -14.96 10.21
C ASP A 243 6.95 -14.55 11.60
N TYR A 244 7.26 -13.33 12.07
CA TYR A 244 6.90 -12.84 13.41
C TYR A 244 5.58 -12.04 13.45
N ILE A 245 4.78 -12.07 12.38
CA ILE A 245 3.54 -11.30 12.32
C ILE A 245 2.49 -11.89 13.24
N ALA A 246 1.99 -11.06 14.15
CA ALA A 246 0.77 -11.31 14.89
C ALA A 246 -0.40 -10.66 14.15
N TYR A 247 -1.33 -11.48 13.67
CA TYR A 247 -2.54 -11.00 13.02
C TYR A 247 -3.63 -10.68 14.05
N GLN A 248 -4.39 -9.64 13.76
CA GLN A 248 -5.71 -9.41 14.33
C GLN A 248 -6.77 -9.89 13.34
N THR A 249 -8.03 -9.99 13.76
CA THR A 249 -9.12 -10.46 12.89
C THR A 249 -10.32 -9.51 12.91
N TYR A 250 -10.97 -9.36 11.76
CA TYR A 250 -12.22 -8.64 11.60
C TYR A 250 -13.10 -9.35 10.59
N LYS A 251 -14.30 -9.79 11.00
CA LYS A 251 -15.23 -10.59 10.17
C LYS A 251 -14.55 -11.78 9.45
N GLY A 252 -13.63 -12.46 10.13
CA GLY A 252 -12.89 -13.60 9.57
C GLY A 252 -11.71 -13.26 8.67
N VAL A 253 -11.50 -11.97 8.33
CA VAL A 253 -10.32 -11.50 7.61
C VAL A 253 -9.21 -11.19 8.59
N SER A 254 -8.05 -11.82 8.41
CA SER A 254 -6.84 -11.49 9.19
C SER A 254 -6.26 -10.19 8.68
N PHE A 255 -5.79 -9.33 9.58
CA PHE A 255 -5.10 -8.10 9.21
C PHE A 255 -3.88 -7.83 10.10
N TYR A 256 -2.94 -7.10 9.54
CA TYR A 256 -1.70 -6.69 10.20
C TYR A 256 -1.57 -5.18 10.23
N ARG A 257 -1.12 -4.68 11.37
CA ARG A 257 -0.75 -3.29 11.58
C ARG A 257 0.77 -3.16 11.65
N ASN A 258 1.36 -2.45 10.70
CA ASN A 258 2.82 -2.27 10.64
C ASN A 258 3.33 -1.19 11.60
N GLN A 259 2.56 -0.10 11.78
CA GLN A 259 2.97 1.02 12.62
C GLN A 259 1.97 1.27 13.76
N PRO A 260 2.38 1.09 15.03
CA PRO A 260 1.53 1.35 16.18
C PRO A 260 1.19 2.84 16.33
N ASP A 261 0.30 3.17 17.27
CA ASP A 261 -0.06 4.56 17.57
C ASP A 261 1.15 5.35 18.10
N TYR A 262 1.04 6.67 18.01
CA TYR A 262 2.06 7.60 18.47
C TYR A 262 2.45 7.34 19.94
N SER A 263 3.76 7.21 20.15
CA SER A 263 4.42 7.30 21.44
C SER A 263 5.82 7.90 21.26
N LEU A 264 6.38 8.52 22.31
CA LEU A 264 7.74 9.07 22.26
C LEU A 264 8.78 8.00 21.90
N THR A 265 8.60 6.79 22.42
CA THR A 265 9.49 5.65 22.14
C THR A 265 9.42 5.25 20.66
N ASN A 266 8.24 5.21 20.05
CA ASN A 266 8.09 4.92 18.62
C ASN A 266 8.72 6.00 17.75
N VAL A 267 8.57 7.28 18.09
CA VAL A 267 9.20 8.38 17.34
C VAL A 267 10.72 8.23 17.31
N VAL A 268 11.34 7.96 18.46
CA VAL A 268 12.79 7.76 18.55
C VAL A 268 13.22 6.55 17.72
N LYS A 269 12.52 5.41 17.85
CA LYS A 269 12.80 4.20 17.05
C LYS A 269 12.73 4.48 15.54
N THR A 270 11.70 5.17 15.09
CA THR A 270 11.50 5.50 13.68
C THR A 270 12.59 6.43 13.15
N LYS A 271 12.98 7.47 13.92
CA LYS A 271 14.09 8.36 13.53
C LYS A 271 15.41 7.63 13.38
N ILE A 272 15.73 6.71 14.31
CA ILE A 272 16.93 5.87 14.22
C ILE A 272 16.86 4.99 12.96
N LYS A 273 15.71 4.38 12.69
CA LYS A 273 15.51 3.53 11.51
C LYS A 273 15.70 4.30 10.20
N ASN A 274 15.12 5.49 10.08
CA ASN A 274 15.27 6.32 8.88
C ASN A 274 16.72 6.77 8.70
N PHE A 275 17.39 7.23 9.77
CA PHE A 275 18.81 7.59 9.71
C PHE A 275 19.69 6.41 9.27
N ALA A 276 19.41 5.21 9.76
CA ALA A 276 20.12 4.00 9.35
C ALA A 276 19.85 3.66 7.88
N TYR A 277 18.59 3.80 7.42
CA TYR A 277 18.21 3.55 6.03
C TYR A 277 18.94 4.46 5.03
N ASP A 278 19.12 5.73 5.39
CA ASP A 278 19.85 6.72 4.60
C ASP A 278 21.38 6.55 4.69
N SER A 279 21.87 5.57 5.46
CA SER A 279 23.29 5.26 5.64
C SER A 279 23.61 3.80 5.24
N PRO A 280 24.16 3.57 4.03
CA PRO A 280 24.51 2.23 3.55
C PRO A 280 25.42 1.44 4.50
N ALA A 281 26.31 2.13 5.22
CA ALA A 281 27.20 1.51 6.21
C ALA A 281 26.45 1.00 7.45
N LEU A 282 25.46 1.76 7.95
CA LEU A 282 24.64 1.37 9.10
C LEU A 282 23.66 0.26 8.76
N LEU A 283 23.06 0.26 7.57
CA LEU A 283 22.23 -0.85 7.09
C LEU A 283 23.00 -2.18 7.06
N LYS A 284 24.27 -2.15 6.64
CA LYS A 284 25.13 -3.35 6.63
C LYS A 284 25.39 -3.86 8.06
N ILE A 285 25.65 -2.96 9.00
CA ILE A 285 25.83 -3.30 10.42
C ILE A 285 24.53 -3.82 11.03
N MET A 286 23.39 -3.17 10.79
CA MET A 286 22.08 -3.62 11.30
C MET A 286 21.68 -4.99 10.75
N ARG A 287 21.93 -5.26 9.46
CA ARG A 287 21.70 -6.58 8.85
C ARG A 287 22.60 -7.65 9.48
N GLN A 288 23.88 -7.32 9.75
CA GLN A 288 24.81 -8.23 10.45
C GLN A 288 24.37 -8.50 11.90
N VAL A 289 23.86 -7.49 12.61
CA VAL A 289 23.34 -7.63 13.97
C VAL A 289 22.04 -8.44 13.99
N GLN A 290 21.11 -8.20 13.05
CA GLN A 290 19.87 -9.01 12.94
C GLN A 290 20.16 -10.47 12.58
N ALA A 291 21.10 -10.72 11.65
CA ALA A 291 21.56 -12.08 11.33
C ALA A 291 22.28 -12.74 12.52
N GLY A 292 23.01 -11.95 13.32
CA GLY A 292 23.65 -12.39 14.56
C GLY A 292 22.64 -12.76 15.65
N LEU A 293 21.63 -11.93 15.88
CA LEU A 293 20.57 -12.15 16.87
C LEU A 293 19.66 -13.34 16.51
N GLY A 294 19.35 -13.53 15.22
CA GLY A 294 18.64 -14.72 14.74
C GLY A 294 19.40 -16.02 14.98
N ASN A 295 20.74 -15.99 14.88
CA ASN A 295 21.61 -17.13 15.16
C ASN A 295 21.82 -17.42 16.66
N ILE A 296 21.63 -16.42 17.53
CA ILE A 296 21.71 -16.60 19.00
C ILE A 296 20.44 -17.29 19.50
N ASN A 297 19.25 -16.88 19.03
CA ASN A 297 17.99 -17.54 19.38
C ASN A 297 17.89 -18.99 18.86
N ALA A 298 18.54 -19.33 17.75
CA ALA A 298 18.57 -20.70 17.23
C ALA A 298 19.48 -21.64 18.04
N LYS A 299 20.48 -21.11 18.77
CA LYS A 299 21.40 -21.90 19.59
C LYS A 299 20.92 -22.15 21.02
N GLU A 300 19.97 -21.36 21.53
CA GLU A 300 19.39 -21.55 22.86
C GLU A 300 18.21 -22.52 22.90
N VAL A 301 17.65 -22.90 21.73
CA VAL A 301 16.57 -23.92 21.63
C VAL A 301 17.12 -25.34 21.38
N SER A 302 18.43 -25.50 21.20
CA SER A 302 19.09 -26.80 20.96
C SER A 302 19.95 -27.29 22.13
N LYS A 303 19.60 -26.96 23.37
CA LYS A 303 20.22 -27.53 24.58
C LYS A 303 19.18 -28.07 25.55
#